data_AF-A0A2E5WDV0-F1
#
_entry.id   AF-A0A2E5WDV0-F1
#
_cell.length_a   1.000
_cell.length_b   1.000
_cell.length_c   1.000
_cell.angle_alpha   90.00
_cell.angle_beta   90.00
_cell.angle_gamma   90.00
#
_symmetry.space_group_name_H-M   'P 1'
#
loop_
_entity.id
_entity.type
_entity.pdbx_description
1 polymer ?
#
loop_
_entity_poly.entity_id
_entity_poly.type
_entity_poly.pdbx_seq_one_letter_code
_entity_poly.pdbx_strand_id
1 'polypeptide(L)'
;MPDEPSPLRFIVGGDMGIDEHARQLQSVAAAQDPQFALLGGDLAYSNGNWDHADRWDRWLDHWDSLMVTSTGDQIPIVSAIGNHEVRGATRAPSRTPVCI
;
A
#
# COMPACT_ATOMS: atom_id res chain seq x y z
N MET A 1 -21.34 5.93 12.49
CA MET A 1 -20.50 7.14 12.50
C MET A 1 -20.61 7.74 13.89
N PRO A 2 -19.53 8.27 14.47
CA PRO A 2 -19.65 9.04 15.71
C PRO A 2 -20.60 10.21 15.49
N ASP A 3 -21.37 10.56 16.53
CA ASP A 3 -22.39 11.61 16.47
C ASP A 3 -21.77 13.02 16.39
N GLU A 4 -20.50 13.15 16.74
CA GLU A 4 -19.73 14.39 16.68
C GLU A 4 -18.67 14.34 15.58
N PRO A 5 -18.48 15.43 14.80
CA PRO A 5 -17.47 15.47 13.75
C PRO A 5 -16.06 15.46 14.34
N SER A 6 -15.28 14.45 13.99
CA SER A 6 -13.84 14.38 14.28
C SER A 6 -13.01 14.63 13.01
N PRO A 7 -11.84 15.28 13.09
CA PRO A 7 -10.94 15.43 11.95
C PRO A 7 -10.57 14.07 11.33
N LEU A 8 -10.59 14.00 10.00
CA LEU A 8 -10.10 12.84 9.27
C LEU A 8 -8.56 12.90 9.18
N ARG A 9 -7.87 11.86 9.65
CA ARG A 9 -6.41 11.74 9.61
C ARG A 9 -6.01 10.47 8.87
N PHE A 10 -5.27 10.63 7.79
CA PHE A 10 -4.79 9.53 6.97
C PHE A 10 -3.41 9.86 6.40
N ILE A 11 -2.68 8.83 6.02
CA ILE A 11 -1.41 8.96 5.31
C ILE A 11 -1.62 8.76 3.81
N VAL A 12 -0.74 9.34 3.00
CA VAL A 12 -0.70 9.11 1.55
C VAL A 12 0.68 8.59 1.18
N GLY A 13 0.73 7.56 0.34
CA GLY A 13 1.98 6.94 -0.11
C GLY A 13 1.84 6.18 -1.43
N GLY A 14 2.91 5.50 -1.82
CA GLY A 14 3.04 4.73 -3.07
C GLY A 14 4.51 4.33 -3.25
N ASP A 15 4.83 3.60 -4.32
CA ASP A 15 6.23 3.26 -4.68
C ASP A 15 7.01 2.63 -3.52
N MET A 16 6.43 1.60 -2.91
CA MET A 16 6.89 1.10 -1.61
C MET A 16 8.00 0.05 -1.76
N GLY A 17 7.70 -1.05 -2.47
CA GLY A 17 8.55 -2.22 -2.49
C GLY A 17 8.59 -2.95 -1.13
N ILE A 18 9.59 -3.82 -0.98
CA ILE A 18 9.75 -4.72 0.16
C ILE A 18 11.12 -4.57 0.82
N ASP A 19 11.81 -3.46 0.57
CA ASP A 19 13.12 -3.18 1.13
C ASP A 19 13.02 -2.61 2.55
N GLU A 20 14.18 -2.35 3.15
CA GLU A 20 14.24 -1.83 4.52
C GLU A 20 13.77 -0.37 4.61
N HIS A 21 13.92 0.43 3.54
CA HIS A 21 13.41 1.81 3.53
C HIS A 21 11.88 1.83 3.58
N ALA A 22 11.23 0.91 2.85
CA ALA A 22 9.79 0.74 2.89
C ALA A 22 9.29 0.42 4.31
N ARG A 23 9.99 -0.48 5.00
CA ARG A 23 9.68 -0.86 6.39
C ARG A 23 9.84 0.32 7.36
N GLN A 24 10.91 1.10 7.21
CA GLN A 24 11.13 2.30 8.02
C GLN A 24 10.06 3.36 7.77
N LEU A 25 9.68 3.60 6.52
CA LEU A 25 8.60 4.53 6.16
C LEU A 25 7.26 4.07 6.75
N GLN A 26 6.93 2.78 6.67
CA GLN A 26 5.74 2.22 7.30
C GLN A 26 5.74 2.46 8.81
N SER A 27 6.87 2.25 9.49
CA SER A 27 6.97 2.46 10.94
C SER A 27 6.73 3.93 11.32
N VAL A 28 7.30 4.87 10.57
CA VAL A 28 7.07 6.32 10.77
C VAL A 28 5.62 6.70 10.49
N ALA A 29 5.01 6.09 9.47
CA ALA A 29 3.65 6.36 9.08
C ALA A 29 2.63 5.82 10.10
N ALA A 30 2.84 4.61 10.62
CA ALA A 30 2.06 4.03 11.70
C ALA A 30 2.14 4.85 12.99
N ALA A 31 3.32 5.40 13.32
CA ALA A 31 3.50 6.28 14.47
C ALA A 31 2.69 7.59 14.40
N GLN A 32 2.12 7.93 13.24
CA GLN A 32 1.17 9.04 13.13
C GLN A 32 -0.24 8.68 13.62
N ASP A 33 -0.50 7.41 13.94
CA ASP A 33 -1.81 6.88 14.35
C ASP A 33 -2.94 7.28 13.36
N PRO A 34 -2.81 6.95 12.06
CA PRO A 34 -3.80 7.31 11.06
C PRO A 34 -5.03 6.39 11.11
N GLN A 35 -6.17 6.89 10.65
CA GLN A 35 -7.40 6.12 10.55
C GLN A 35 -7.40 5.15 9.37
N PHE A 36 -6.63 5.45 8.32
CA PHE A 36 -6.36 4.59 7.17
C PHE A 36 -5.17 5.12 6.37
N ALA A 37 -4.71 4.33 5.40
CA ALA A 37 -3.70 4.72 4.42
C ALA A 37 -4.28 4.77 3.01
N LEU A 38 -3.99 5.85 2.27
CA LEU A 38 -4.29 5.98 0.85
C LEU A 38 -3.02 5.72 0.03
N LEU A 39 -2.99 4.62 -0.71
CA LEU A 39 -1.81 4.17 -1.46
C LEU A 39 -2.03 4.30 -2.97
N GLY A 40 -1.14 5.03 -3.65
CA GLY A 40 -1.27 5.39 -5.06
C GLY A 40 -0.91 4.29 -6.06
N GLY A 41 -0.39 3.14 -5.60
CA GLY A 41 0.10 2.05 -6.45
C GLY A 41 1.60 1.82 -6.30
N ASP A 42 2.11 0.90 -7.10
CA ASP A 42 3.49 0.39 -7.09
C ASP A 42 3.89 -0.11 -5.69
N LEU A 43 3.17 -1.13 -5.22
CA LEU A 43 3.23 -1.60 -3.84
C LEU A 43 4.30 -2.68 -3.66
N ALA A 44 4.02 -3.89 -4.15
CA ALA A 44 4.91 -5.04 -3.99
C ALA A 44 5.94 -5.17 -5.12
N TYR A 45 5.77 -4.42 -6.22
CA TYR A 45 6.60 -4.54 -7.43
C TYR A 45 6.66 -5.97 -7.99
N SER A 46 5.54 -6.70 -7.98
CA SER A 46 5.45 -8.05 -8.57
C SER A 46 5.41 -8.04 -10.11
N ASN A 47 5.08 -6.90 -10.72
CA ASN A 47 5.01 -6.68 -12.17
C ASN A 47 3.98 -7.58 -12.88
N GLY A 48 2.94 -8.02 -12.18
CA GLY A 48 2.00 -9.03 -12.67
C GLY A 48 2.69 -10.34 -13.09
N ASN A 49 3.85 -10.66 -12.50
CA ASN A 49 4.58 -11.90 -12.73
C ASN A 49 4.34 -12.90 -11.58
N TRP A 50 3.85 -14.09 -11.92
CA TRP A 50 3.63 -15.17 -10.95
C TRP A 50 4.91 -15.65 -10.26
N ASP A 51 6.06 -15.55 -10.93
CA ASP A 51 7.37 -15.88 -10.31
C ASP A 51 7.76 -14.90 -9.20
N HIS A 52 7.06 -13.76 -9.07
CA HIS A 52 7.27 -12.75 -8.05
C HIS A 52 6.04 -12.58 -7.12
N ALA A 53 5.14 -13.57 -7.08
CA ALA A 53 3.95 -13.51 -6.24
C ALA A 53 4.30 -13.43 -4.74
N ASP A 54 5.44 -14.01 -4.34
CA ASP A 54 5.99 -13.95 -2.98
C ASP A 54 6.21 -12.53 -2.45
N ARG A 55 6.36 -11.55 -3.36
CA ARG A 55 6.52 -10.14 -2.98
C ARG A 55 5.25 -9.58 -2.35
N TRP A 56 4.07 -10.05 -2.76
CA TRP A 56 2.81 -9.64 -2.14
C TRP A 56 2.71 -10.16 -0.72
N ASP A 57 3.06 -11.44 -0.49
CA ASP A 57 3.07 -12.02 0.85
C ASP A 57 4.00 -11.22 1.77
N ARG A 58 5.24 -10.95 1.32
CA ARG A 58 6.19 -10.13 2.09
C ARG A 58 5.71 -8.71 2.34
N TRP A 59 5.08 -8.07 1.35
CA TRP A 59 4.55 -6.72 1.51
C TRP A 59 3.39 -6.68 2.51
N LEU A 60 2.51 -7.69 2.49
CA LEU A 60 1.42 -7.85 3.44
C LEU A 60 1.94 -8.19 4.85
N ASP A 61 2.96 -9.03 4.97
CA ASP A 61 3.62 -9.33 6.27
C ASP A 61 4.24 -8.06 6.88
N HIS A 62 4.83 -7.20 6.04
CA HIS A 62 5.33 -5.90 6.50
C HIS A 62 4.18 -5.02 6.98
N TRP A 63 3.06 -4.99 6.25
CA TRP A 63 1.88 -4.21 6.63
C TRP A 63 1.30 -4.71 7.96
N ASP A 64 1.08 -6.02 8.09
CA ASP A 64 0.57 -6.67 9.29
C ASP A 64 1.44 -6.37 10.52
N SER A 65 2.77 -6.46 10.37
CA SER A 65 3.68 -6.27 11.50
C SER A 65 3.98 -4.80 11.86
N LEU A 66 3.92 -3.87 10.90
CA LEU A 66 4.38 -2.50 11.09
C LEU A 66 3.27 -1.46 11.06
N MET A 67 2.19 -1.68 10.30
CA MET A 67 1.10 -0.71 10.11
C MET A 67 -0.04 -0.96 11.10
N VAL A 68 0.30 -0.85 12.38
CA VAL A 68 -0.60 -1.06 13.52
C VAL A 68 -0.74 0.24 14.31
N THR A 69 -1.95 0.58 14.72
CA THR A 69 -2.23 1.77 15.55
C THR A 69 -1.65 1.62 16.95
N SER A 70 -1.59 2.73 17.69
CA SER A 70 -1.16 2.73 19.09
C SER A 70 -2.06 1.86 20.00
N THR A 71 -3.30 1.58 19.59
CA THR A 71 -4.26 0.71 20.27
C THR A 71 -4.14 -0.76 19.88
N GLY A 72 -3.29 -1.11 18.91
CA GLY A 72 -3.10 -2.47 18.43
C GLY A 72 -4.02 -2.87 17.28
N ASP A 73 -4.70 -1.92 16.64
CA ASP A 73 -5.59 -2.18 15.50
C ASP A 73 -4.82 -2.10 14.17
N GLN A 74 -5.18 -2.95 13.21
CA GLN A 74 -4.59 -2.88 11.87
C GLN A 74 -5.02 -1.60 11.15
N ILE A 75 -4.08 -0.86 10.57
CA ILE A 75 -4.39 0.33 9.77
C ILE A 75 -4.97 -0.12 8.42
N PRO A 76 -6.22 0.28 8.06
CA PRO A 76 -6.85 -0.08 6.79
C PRO A 76 -6.16 0.53 5.57
N ILE A 77 -6.22 -0.17 4.44
CA ILE A 77 -5.68 0.26 3.14
C ILE A 77 -6.82 0.69 2.21
N VAL A 78 -6.67 1.85 1.60
CA VAL A 78 -7.37 2.25 0.37
C VAL A 78 -6.32 2.40 -0.71
N SER A 79 -6.36 1.58 -1.77
CA SER A 79 -5.29 1.56 -2.78
C SER A 79 -5.80 1.74 -4.21
N ALA A 80 -5.00 2.44 -5.01
CA ALA A 80 -5.04 2.40 -6.46
C ALA A 80 -4.01 1.39 -7.01
N ILE A 81 -4.08 1.11 -8.32
CA ILE A 81 -3.09 0.30 -9.04
C ILE A 81 -2.10 1.20 -9.79
N GLY A 82 -0.82 0.84 -9.74
CA GLY A 82 0.26 1.45 -10.51
C GLY A 82 0.71 0.56 -11.68
N ASN A 83 1.76 0.99 -12.37
CA ASN A 83 2.29 0.23 -13.51
C ASN A 83 3.06 -1.04 -13.10
N HIS A 84 3.45 -1.17 -11.83
CA HIS A 84 4.12 -2.35 -11.28
C HIS A 84 3.13 -3.40 -10.72
N GLU A 85 1.82 -3.12 -10.67
CA GLU A 85 0.78 -4.11 -10.34
C GLU A 85 0.38 -4.98 -11.54
N VAL A 86 0.71 -4.56 -12.76
CA VAL A 86 0.28 -5.22 -14.01
C VAL A 86 1.47 -5.60 -14.90
N ARG A 87 1.25 -6.60 -15.76
CA ARG A 87 2.29 -7.09 -16.67
C ARG A 87 2.45 -6.17 -17.88
N GLY A 88 3.64 -5.58 -18.03
CA GLY A 88 4.06 -4.88 -19.25
C GLY A 88 3.55 -3.44 -19.42
N ALA A 89 3.14 -2.77 -18.35
CA ALA A 89 2.60 -1.40 -18.41
C ALA A 89 3.58 -0.29 -18.82
N THR A 90 4.89 -0.58 -18.93
CA THR A 90 5.87 0.38 -19.47
C THR A 90 5.84 0.51 -21.00
N ARG A 91 5.01 -0.29 -21.69
CA ARG A 91 4.77 -0.14 -23.13
C ARG A 91 3.56 0.76 -23.38
N ALA A 92 3.73 1.73 -24.28
CA ALA A 92 2.71 2.65 -24.78
C ALA A 92 1.32 2.00 -24.95
N PRO A 93 0.23 2.75 -24.72
CA PRO A 93 -1.10 2.20 -24.49
C PRO A 93 -1.60 1.52 -25.75
N SER A 94 -1.55 0.20 -25.77
CA SER A 94 -2.33 -0.56 -26.74
C SER A 94 -3.19 -1.62 -26.08
N ARG A 95 -2.86 -2.12 -24.87
CA ARG A 95 -3.55 -3.28 -24.29
C ARG A 95 -3.50 -3.41 -22.76
N THR A 96 -3.34 -2.34 -21.99
CA THR A 96 -3.51 -2.45 -20.53
C THR A 96 -4.98 -2.24 -20.21
N PRO A 97 -5.77 -3.28 -19.83
CA PRO A 97 -7.09 -3.03 -19.31
C PRO A 97 -6.92 -2.31 -17.97
N VAL A 98 -7.31 -1.05 -17.93
CA VAL A 98 -7.62 -0.37 -16.68
C VAL A 98 -8.91 -1.00 -16.20
N CYS A 99 -8.84 -1.85 -15.17
CA CYS A 99 -10.03 -2.28 -14.45
C CYS A 99 -10.48 -1.11 -13.57
N ILE A 100 -11.68 -0.59 -13.86
CA ILE A 100 -12.48 0.26 -12.97
C ILE A 100 -13.64 -0.58 -12.47
#